data_AF-A0A5J5IXF5-F1
#
_entry.id   AF-A0A5J5IXF5-F1
#
_cell.length_a   1.000
_cell.length_b   1.000
_cell.length_c   1.000
_cell.angle_alpha   90.00
_cell.angle_beta   90.00
_cell.angle_gamma   90.00
#
_symmetry.space_group_name_H-M   'P 1'
#
loop_
_entity.id
_entity.type
_entity.pdbx_description
1 polymer ?
#
loop_
_entity_poly.entity_id
_entity_poly.type
_entity_poly.pdbx_seq_one_letter_code
_entity_poly.pdbx_strand_id
1 'polypeptide(L)' 'MSRRNFSEVSTPGRIGIVVGGIVQVAFAFLAFWDLWHRPAANVKGPKLAWVPVLLVNWIGPASYFLFGIKR' A
#
# COMPACT_ATOMS: atom_id res chain seq x y z
N MET A 1 -23.48 -11.58 25.96
CA MET A 1 -22.82 -11.04 24.75
C MET A 1 -22.65 -9.54 24.92
N SER A 2 -21.48 -9.08 25.34
CA SER A 2 -21.23 -7.64 25.50
C SER A 2 -21.05 -7.00 24.11
N ARG A 3 -22.02 -6.17 23.69
CA ARG A 3 -21.89 -5.29 22.52
C ARG A 3 -20.80 -4.28 22.86
N ARG A 4 -19.58 -4.50 22.37
CA ARG A 4 -18.53 -3.47 22.40
C ARG A 4 -19.06 -2.26 21.64
N ASN A 5 -19.36 -1.19 22.37
CA ASN A 5 -19.80 0.06 21.79
C ASN A 5 -18.63 0.67 21.01
N PHE A 6 -18.90 1.23 19.82
CA PHE A 6 -17.94 2.03 19.05
C PHE A 6 -17.39 3.25 19.83
N SER A 7 -17.92 3.51 21.03
CA SER A 7 -17.46 4.52 21.97
C SER A 7 -16.26 4.09 22.83
N GLU A 8 -15.84 2.81 22.80
CA GLU A 8 -14.68 2.30 23.54
C GLU A 8 -13.37 2.32 22.72
N VAL A 9 -13.43 2.72 21.45
CA VAL A 9 -12.22 2.92 20.67
C VAL A 9 -11.59 4.23 21.16
N SER A 10 -10.51 4.11 21.93
CA SER A 10 -9.75 5.27 22.40
C SER A 10 -9.44 6.18 21.20
N THR A 11 -9.57 7.50 21.37
CA THR A 11 -9.20 8.50 20.37
C THR A 11 -7.88 8.17 19.64
N PRO A 12 -6.80 7.71 20.32
CA PRO A 12 -5.58 7.26 19.66
C PRO A 12 -5.75 6.02 18.75
N GLY A 13 -6.62 5.07 19.07
CA GLY A 13 -6.92 3.92 18.19
C GLY A 13 -7.63 4.34 16.90
N ARG A 14 -8.55 5.30 16.97
CA ARG A 14 -9.22 5.85 15.79
C ARG A 14 -8.26 6.65 14.90
N ILE A 15 -7.35 7.41 15.50
CA ILE A 15 -6.26 8.09 14.78
C ILE A 15 -5.37 7.07 14.10
N GLY A 16 -4.98 5.99 14.80
CA GLY A 16 -4.16 4.92 14.23
C GLY A 16 -4.77 4.29 12.98
N ILE A 17 -6.08 4.04 12.98
CA ILE A 17 -6.80 3.49 11.81
C ILE A 17 -6.80 4.50 10.65
N VAL A 18 -7.08 5.77 10.92
CA VAL A 18 -7.12 6.81 9.88
C VAL A 18 -5.73 7.01 9.28
N VAL A 19 -4.70 7.12 10.12
CA VAL A 19 -3.30 7.26 9.68
C VAL A 19 -2.87 6.02 8.90
N GLY A 20 -3.19 4.81 9.40
CA GLY A 20 -2.90 3.55 8.71
C GLY A 20 -3.56 3.48 7.34
N GLY A 21 -4.82 3.91 7.21
CA GLY A 21 -5.52 3.99 5.94
C GLY A 21 -4.92 5.03 4.98
N ILE A 22 -4.54 6.21 5.48
CA ILE A 22 -3.87 7.24 4.67
C ILE A 22 -2.52 6.72 4.17
N VAL A 23 -1.71 6.13 5.06
CA VAL A 23 -0.43 5.54 4.71
C VAL A 23 -0.62 4.46 3.66
N GLN A 24 -1.62 3.59 3.81
CA GLN A 24 -1.92 2.55 2.84
C GLN A 24 -2.21 3.12 1.44
N VAL A 25 -3.11 4.11 1.36
CA VAL A 25 -3.48 4.72 0.07
C VAL A 25 -2.30 5.48 -0.53
N ALA A 26 -1.57 6.24 0.27
CA ALA A 26 -0.36 6.94 -0.17
C ALA A 26 0.71 5.96 -0.67
N PHE A 27 0.87 4.81 -0.01
CA PHE A 27 1.86 3.80 -0.36
C PHE A 27 1.51 3.10 -1.68
N ALA A 28 0.24 2.77 -1.90
CA ALA A 28 -0.23 2.26 -3.19
C ALA A 28 -0.10 3.31 -4.30
N PHE A 29 -0.45 4.57 -4.02
CA PHE A 29 -0.32 5.66 -4.97
C PHE A 29 1.13 5.93 -5.37
N LEU A 30 2.05 5.98 -4.40
CA LEU A 30 3.49 6.15 -4.64
C LEU A 30 4.05 5.01 -5.49
N ALA A 31 3.63 3.78 -5.22
CA ALA A 31 4.11 2.64 -5.98
C ALA A 31 3.55 2.62 -7.43
N PHE A 32 2.31 3.05 -7.64
CA PHE A 32 1.77 3.32 -8.99
C PHE A 32 2.50 4.47 -9.69
N TRP A 33 2.75 5.57 -8.97
CA TRP A 33 3.45 6.75 -9.50
C TRP A 33 4.88 6.40 -9.91
N ASP A 34 5.60 5.67 -9.06
CA ASP A 34 6.94 5.17 -9.34
C ASP A 34 6.93 4.22 -10.54
N LEU A 35 5.97 3.28 -10.62
CA LEU A 35 5.82 2.40 -11.78
C LEU A 35 5.55 3.18 -13.08
N TRP A 36 4.79 4.27 -13.01
CA TRP A 36 4.50 5.12 -14.17
C TRP A 36 5.74 5.89 -14.61
N HIS A 37 6.43 6.56 -13.67
CA HIS A 37 7.60 7.40 -13.94
C HIS A 37 8.88 6.59 -14.23
N ARG A 38 9.10 5.43 -13.60
CA ARG A 38 10.32 4.64 -13.82
C ARG A 38 10.36 4.03 -15.23
N PRO A 39 11.50 4.05 -15.93
CA PRO A 39 11.69 3.28 -17.14
C PRO A 39 11.50 1.78 -16.88
N ALA A 40 10.79 1.08 -17.77
CA ALA A 40 10.55 -0.36 -17.63
C ALA A 40 11.84 -1.21 -17.52
N ALA A 41 12.97 -0.69 -18.00
CA ALA A 41 14.28 -1.31 -17.87
C ALA A 41 14.76 -1.47 -16.41
N ASN A 42 14.30 -0.59 -15.51
CA ASN A 42 14.65 -0.58 -14.08
C ASN A 42 13.62 -1.32 -13.21
N VAL A 43 12.63 -1.96 -13.83
CA VAL A 43 11.61 -2.76 -13.15
C VAL A 43 11.84 -4.22 -13.49
N LYS A 44 11.80 -5.12 -12.50
CA LYS A 44 11.88 -6.56 -12.74
C LYS A 44 10.56 -7.05 -13.34
N GLY A 45 10.56 -7.28 -14.65
CA GLY A 45 9.42 -7.82 -15.39
C GLY A 45 8.53 -6.76 -16.04
N PRO A 46 7.41 -7.18 -16.68
CA PRO A 46 6.51 -6.27 -17.39
C PRO A 46 5.82 -5.30 -16.41
N LYS A 47 5.77 -4.00 -16.74
CA LYS A 47 5.08 -3.00 -15.88
C LYS A 47 3.65 -3.40 -15.52
N LEU A 48 2.92 -3.95 -16.48
CA LEU A 48 1.52 -4.38 -16.29
C LEU A 48 1.37 -5.54 -15.29
N ALA A 49 2.40 -6.37 -15.09
CA ALA A 49 2.34 -7.46 -14.11
C ALA A 49 2.31 -6.92 -12.67
N TRP A 50 2.83 -5.71 -12.43
CA TRP A 50 2.85 -5.09 -11.11
C TRP A 50 1.53 -4.40 -10.73
N VAL A 51 0.68 -4.06 -11.71
CA VAL A 51 -0.64 -3.45 -11.48
C VAL A 51 -1.54 -4.31 -10.56
N PRO A 52 -1.77 -5.62 -10.82
CA PRO A 52 -2.56 -6.46 -9.93
C PRO A 52 -1.88 -6.70 -8.59
N VAL A 53 -0.54 -6.74 -8.56
CA VAL A 53 0.22 -6.88 -7.33
C VAL A 53 -0.02 -5.68 -6.42
N LEU A 54 0.06 -4.46 -6.94
CA LEU A 54 -0.17 -3.20 -6.21
C LEU A 54 -1.57 -3.08 -5.60
N LEU A 55 -2.57 -3.76 -6.20
CA LEU A 55 -3.94 -3.80 -5.69
C LEU A 55 -4.07 -4.70 -4.44
N VAL A 56 -3.07 -5.52 -4.13
CA VAL A 56 -3.05 -6.39 -2.94
C VAL A 56 -2.67 -5.58 -1.70
N ASN A 57 -3.62 -4.78 -1.20
CA ASN A 57 -3.60 -4.17 0.14
C ASN A 57 -2.22 -3.58 0.52
N TRP A 58 -1.54 -4.12 1.54
CA TRP A 58 -0.16 -3.73 1.92
C TRP A 58 0.93 -4.59 1.27
N ILE A 59 0.64 -5.86 1.00
CA ILE A 59 1.62 -6.84 0.49
C ILE A 59 2.08 -6.44 -0.92
N GLY A 60 1.17 -5.91 -1.71
CA GLY A 60 1.39 -5.48 -3.08
C GLY A 60 2.48 -4.42 -3.21
N PRO A 61 2.23 -3.19 -2.72
CA PRO A 61 3.23 -2.13 -2.76
C PRO A 61 4.54 -2.51 -2.05
N ALA A 62 4.47 -3.25 -0.93
CA ALA A 62 5.66 -3.73 -0.24
C ALA A 62 6.50 -4.65 -1.14
N SER A 63 5.87 -5.63 -1.80
CA SER A 63 6.56 -6.53 -2.72
C SER A 63 7.12 -5.82 -3.96
N TYR A 64 6.47 -4.76 -4.44
CA TYR A 64 6.99 -3.92 -5.53
C TYR A 64 8.29 -3.20 -5.13
N PHE A 65 8.32 -2.56 -3.96
CA PHE A 65 9.53 -1.90 -3.50
C PHE A 65 10.67 -2.88 -3.17
N LEU A 66 10.36 -4.05 -2.61
CA LEU A 66 11.38 -5.05 -2.27
C LEU A 66 11.91 -5.83 -3.48
N PHE A 67 11.04 -6.23 -4.41
CA PHE A 67 11.38 -7.17 -5.49
C PHE A 67 11.19 -6.59 -6.89
N GLY A 68 10.35 -5.56 -7.05
CA GLY A 68 10.03 -4.95 -8.35
C GLY A 68 11.08 -3.97 -8.85
N ILE A 69 11.89 -3.38 -7.97
CA ILE A 69 12.93 -2.44 -8.36
C ILE A 69 14.21 -3.19 -8.71
N LYS A 70 14.67 -3.03 -9.95
CA LYS A 70 16.00 -3.47 -10.39
C LYS A 70 16.97 -2.33 -10.04
N ARG A 71 17.84 -2.58 -9.05
CA ARG A 71 18.87 -1.63 -8.59
C ARG A 71 20.05 -1.59 -9.54
#